data_AF-A0A536EQN3-F1
#
_entry.id   AF-A0A536EQN3-F1
#
_cell.length_a   1.000
_cell.length_b   1.000
_cell.length_c   1.000
_cell.angle_alpha   90.00
_cell.angle_beta   90.00
_cell.angle_gamma   90.00
#
_symmetry.space_group_name_H-M   'P 1'
#
loop_
_entity.id
_entity.type
_entity.pdbx_description
1 polymer ?
#
loop_
_entity_poly.entity_id
_entity_poly.type
_entity_poly.pdbx_seq_one_letter_code
_entity_poly.pdbx_strand_id
1 'polypeptide(L)' 'MIGRLQTAVEYTGTEASPWGELKLISGGANMMLAAKIAEILDVPLTDPRLRHFPDGEINVKIEDSMRGHDVFVI' A
#
# COMPACT_ATOMS: atom_id res chain seq x y z
N MET A 1 -10.80 -14.98 29.90
CA MET A 1 -9.41 -14.93 29.41
C MET A 1 -9.39 -13.90 28.28
N ILE A 2 -9.08 -12.64 28.62
CA ILE A 2 -9.16 -11.52 27.68
C ILE A 2 -7.94 -11.63 26.76
N GLY A 3 -8.18 -11.89 25.48
CA GLY A 3 -7.16 -12.05 24.45
C GLY A 3 -6.24 -10.82 24.46
N ARG A 4 -4.96 -11.07 24.69
CA ARG A 4 -3.90 -10.06 24.65
C ARG A 4 -3.94 -9.44 23.25
N LEU A 5 -4.32 -8.17 23.16
CA LEU A 5 -4.10 -7.35 21.97
C LEU A 5 -2.61 -7.48 21.64
N GLN A 6 -2.26 -8.21 20.58
CA GLN A 6 -0.91 -8.24 20.05
C GLN A 6 -0.59 -6.80 19.66
N THR A 7 0.14 -6.15 20.56
CA THR A 7 0.68 -4.81 20.39
C THR A 7 1.57 -4.86 19.17
N ALA A 8 1.36 -3.94 18.23
CA ALA A 8 2.07 -3.74 16.97
C ALA A 8 3.25 -4.69 16.78
N VAL A 9 3.02 -5.80 16.08
CA VAL A 9 4.13 -6.63 15.59
C VAL A 9 4.90 -5.74 14.62
N GLU A 10 6.12 -5.37 14.98
CA GLU A 10 7.05 -4.71 14.08
C GLU A 10 7.41 -5.71 12.98
N TYR A 11 6.66 -5.71 11.88
CA TYR A 11 7.01 -6.43 10.65
C TYR A 11 8.12 -5.64 9.93
N THR A 12 9.28 -5.54 10.56
CA THR A 12 10.46 -4.92 9.97
C THR A 12 11.28 -5.99 9.28
N GLY A 13 11.10 -6.11 7.96
CA GLY A 13 12.00 -6.83 7.07
C GLY A 13 11.79 -8.35 7.03
N THR A 14 11.50 -8.85 5.83
CA THR A 14 11.55 -10.27 5.39
C THR A 14 10.63 -11.30 6.06
N GLU A 15 10.11 -11.06 7.26
CA GLU A 15 8.99 -11.85 7.79
C GLU A 15 7.71 -11.32 7.13
N ALA A 16 7.16 -12.09 6.18
CA ALA A 16 5.91 -11.75 5.52
C ALA A 16 4.86 -11.46 6.60
N SER A 17 4.15 -10.33 6.48
CA SER A 17 2.93 -10.12 7.23
C SER A 17 2.09 -11.38 7.11
N PRO A 18 1.41 -11.82 8.16
CA PRO A 18 0.61 -13.04 8.08
C PRO A 18 -0.48 -12.93 7.00
N TRP A 19 -0.76 -11.73 6.46
CA TRP A 19 -1.72 -11.46 5.39
C TRP A 19 -1.09 -11.42 3.99
N GLY A 20 0.24 -11.48 3.86
CA GLY A 20 0.96 -11.50 2.58
C GLY A 20 2.22 -10.63 2.54
N GLU A 21 2.89 -10.62 1.40
CA GLU A 21 4.00 -9.68 1.14
C GLU A 21 3.46 -8.24 1.08
N LEU A 22 4.23 -7.29 1.64
CA LEU A 22 3.85 -5.88 1.69
C LEU A 22 3.80 -5.26 0.29
N LYS A 23 2.69 -4.59 -0.04
CA LYS A 23 2.58 -3.73 -1.22
C LYS A 23 2.08 -2.35 -0.85
N LEU A 24 2.69 -1.34 -1.47
CA LEU A 24 2.29 0.06 -1.33
C LEU A 24 1.62 0.52 -2.62
N ILE A 25 0.54 1.27 -2.50
CA ILE A 25 -0.13 1.97 -3.60
C ILE A 25 -0.51 3.37 -3.13
N SER A 26 -0.48 4.37 -4.00
CA SER A 26 -0.79 5.76 -3.64
C SER A 26 -1.77 6.40 -4.59
N GLY A 27 -2.69 7.19 -4.05
CA GLY A 27 -3.50 8.12 -4.83
C GLY A 27 -2.70 9.32 -5.37
N GLY A 28 -3.41 10.32 -5.89
CA GLY A 28 -2.85 11.60 -6.36
C GLY A 28 -2.68 12.66 -5.27
N ALA A 29 -3.12 12.40 -4.04
CA ALA A 29 -3.18 13.40 -2.97
C ALA A 29 -1.79 13.90 -2.52
N ASN A 30 -0.83 12.99 -2.35
CA ASN A 30 0.54 13.35 -1.97
C ASN A 30 1.58 12.30 -2.42
N MET A 31 1.87 12.30 -3.72
CA MET A 31 2.85 11.36 -4.32
C MET A 31 4.25 11.48 -3.71
N MET A 32 4.65 12.69 -3.29
CA MET A 32 5.97 12.93 -2.69
C MET A 32 6.12 12.24 -1.33
N LEU A 33 5.05 12.19 -0.53
CA LEU A 33 5.05 11.48 0.74
C LEU A 33 5.08 9.96 0.51
N ALA A 34 4.25 9.46 -0.39
CA ALA A 34 4.20 8.03 -0.71
C ALA A 34 5.54 7.51 -1.23
N ALA A 35 6.21 8.26 -2.11
CA ALA A 35 7.54 7.91 -2.61
C ALA A 35 8.59 7.81 -1.49
N LYS A 36 8.57 8.74 -0.52
CA LYS A 36 9.50 8.70 0.63
C LYS A 36 9.24 7.51 1.55
N ILE A 37 7.98 7.14 1.77
CA ILE A 37 7.62 5.96 2.56
C ILE A 37 8.13 4.69 1.87
N ALA A 38 7.89 4.57 0.56
CA ALA A 38 8.37 3.47 -0.27
C ALA A 38 9.90 3.32 -0.24
N GLU A 39 10.63 4.44 -0.34
CA GLU A 39 12.10 4.47 -0.23
C GLU A 39 12.61 4.00 1.14
N ILE A 40 12.00 4.49 2.24
CA ILE A 40 12.41 4.10 3.60
C ILE A 40 12.17 2.60 3.86
N LEU A 41 11.09 2.06 3.31
CA LEU A 41 10.71 0.65 3.49
C LEU A 41 11.36 -0.30 2.50
N ASP A 42 12.08 0.21 1.49
CA ASP A 42 12.62 -0.56 0.36
C ASP A 42 11.54 -1.40 -0.35
N VAL A 43 10.35 -0.83 -0.51
CA VAL A 43 9.21 -1.48 -1.20
C VAL A 43 8.76 -0.61 -2.38
N PRO A 44 8.65 -1.16 -3.60
CA PRO A 44 8.16 -0.40 -4.75
C PRO A 44 6.75 0.16 -4.54
N LEU A 45 6.55 1.42 -4.93
CA LEU A 45 5.23 2.04 -4.97
C LEU A 45 4.50 1.65 -6.26
N THR A 46 3.33 1.03 -6.14
CA THR A 46 2.50 0.66 -7.28
C THR A 46 1.80 1.88 -7.86
N ASP A 47 1.81 2.03 -9.19
CA ASP A 47 1.06 3.06 -9.91
C ASP A 47 -0.40 2.61 -10.14
N PRO A 48 -1.41 3.32 -9.57
CA PRO A 48 -2.82 3.01 -9.80
C PRO A 48 -3.34 3.42 -11.18
N ARG A 49 -2.52 4.07 -12.03
CA ARG A 49 -2.89 4.63 -13.34
C ARG A 49 -4.12 5.53 -13.26
N LEU A 50 -4.09 6.50 -12.35
CA LEU A 50 -5.20 7.41 -12.14
C LEU A 50 -5.50 8.24 -13.39
N ARG A 51 -6.77 8.33 -13.75
CA ARG A 51 -7.27 9.26 -14.78
C ARG A 51 -8.46 10.02 -14.23
N HIS A 52 -8.53 11.30 -14.56
CA HIS A 52 -9.67 12.15 -14.22
C HIS A 52 -10.57 12.28 -15.45
N PHE A 53 -11.86 12.06 -15.26
CA PHE A 53 -12.86 12.34 -16.28
C PHE A 53 -13.29 13.82 -16.23
N PRO A 54 -13.81 14.39 -17.33
CA PRO A 54 -14.22 15.79 -17.37
C PRO A 54 -15.32 16.19 -16.38
N ASP A 55 -16.12 15.22 -15.92
CA ASP A 55 -17.19 15.38 -14.92
C ASP A 55 -16.68 15.32 -13.47
N GLY A 56 -15.38 15.10 -13.26
CA GLY A 56 -14.74 15.02 -11.95
C GLY A 56 -14.66 13.62 -11.36
N GLU A 57 -15.17 12.59 -12.06
CA GLU A 57 -14.97 11.20 -11.64
C GLU A 57 -13.50 10.77 -11.81
N ILE A 58 -13.05 9.84 -10.96
CA ILE A 58 -11.70 9.28 -10.99
C ILE A 58 -11.75 7.83 -11.44
N ASN A 59 -11.02 7.52 -12.50
CA ASN A 59 -10.76 6.15 -12.93
C ASN A 59 -9.44 5.64 -12.34
N VAL A 60 -9.47 4.42 -11.82
CA VAL A 60 -8.31 3.73 -11.24
C VAL A 60 -8.16 2.39 -11.95
N LYS A 61 -6.96 2.06 -12.43
CA LYS A 61 -6.66 0.78 -13.06
C LYS A 61 -5.31 0.24 -12.62
N ILE A 62 -5.35 -0.67 -11.66
CA ILE A 62 -4.18 -1.38 -11.14
C ILE A 62 -3.90 -2.58 -12.06
N GLU A 63 -2.75 -2.59 -12.76
CA GLU A 63 -2.34 -3.74 -13.59
C GLU A 63 -1.59 -4.81 -12.78
N ASP A 64 -0.96 -4.41 -11.67
CA ASP A 64 -0.22 -5.32 -10.82
C ASP A 64 -1.17 -6.17 -9.95
N SER A 65 -0.90 -7.46 -9.84
CA SER A 65 -1.70 -8.34 -8.99
C SER A 65 -1.54 -7.98 -7.51
N MET A 66 -2.67 -7.67 -6.86
CA MET A 66 -2.76 -7.39 -5.42
C MET A 66 -3.20 -8.60 -4.59
N ARG A 67 -3.60 -9.69 -5.24
CA ARG A 67 -4.12 -10.87 -4.55
C ARG A 67 -3.05 -11.49 -3.65
N GLY A 68 -3.41 -11.79 -2.40
CA GLY A 68 -2.52 -12.43 -1.43
C GLY A 68 -1.39 -11.55 -0.90
N HIS A 69 -1.49 -10.23 -1.10
CA HIS A 69 -0.55 -9.25 -0.55
C HIS A 69 -1.22 -8.47 0.58
N ASP A 70 -0.41 -7.98 1.51
CA ASP A 70 -0.86 -7.02 2.53
C ASP A 70 -0.68 -5.61 1.96
N VAL A 71 -1.79 -5.00 1.55
CA VAL A 71 -1.77 -3.79 0.71
C VAL A 71 -2.13 -2.56 1.52
N PHE A 72 -1.24 -1.58 1.51
CA PHE A 72 -1.45 -0.28 2.14
C PHE A 72 -1.68 0.79 1.07
N VAL A 73 -2.79 1.53 1.23
CA VAL A 73 -3.11 2.70 0.41
C VAL A 73 -2.64 3.94 1.15
N ILE A 74 -1.69 4.66 0.55
CA ILE A 74 -1.07 5.88 1.08
C ILE A 74 -1.77 7.11 0.50
#